data_AF-A0A0K2ZDR7-F1
#
_entry.id   AF-A0A0K2ZDR7-F1
#
_cell.length_a   1.000
_cell.length_b   1.000
_cell.length_c   1.000
_cell.angle_alpha   90.00
_cell.angle_beta   90.00
_cell.angle_gamma   90.00
#
_symmetry.space_group_name_H-M   'P 1'
#
loop_
_entity.id
_entity.type
_entity.pdbx_description
1 polymer ?
#
loop_
_entity_poly.entity_id
_entity_poly.type
_entity_poly.pdbx_seq_one_letter_code
_entity_poly.pdbx_strand_id
1 'polypeptide(L)'
;MTSGATGTASARHVATRFWQDTRIRPLPYDRGFLYFVTVDNALRKASGGRKSLDHLILAMLHRRQRDKPLGIADWEALLRNNLGEDAVRQLHAMLDGAAPLPASDAFGPCFERISQPMRRYELGFAPAVLTESPRIVRDLIPGSAAAKAGVQNGDEITRPVGQDQLQGEQDGILTLQLLRDGKPLTISYKPRGETVPTWQWRRKQGVAEATCSLPATAQAQ
;
A
#
# COMPACT_ATOMS: atom_id res chain seq x y z
N MET A 1 -3.03 22.02 10.11
CA MET A 1 -1.89 21.28 9.52
C MET A 1 -2.41 20.55 8.30
N THR A 2 -1.82 20.81 7.13
CA THR A 2 -2.20 20.16 5.87
C THR A 2 -2.20 18.65 6.03
N SER A 3 -3.25 17.99 5.56
CA SER A 3 -3.34 16.54 5.35
C SER A 3 -2.22 16.14 4.37
N GLY A 4 -0.99 16.05 4.88
CA GLY A 4 0.18 15.67 4.11
C GLY A 4 -0.06 14.26 3.60
N ALA A 5 0.16 14.07 2.29
CA ALA A 5 -0.02 12.79 1.63
C ALA A 5 0.78 11.71 2.37
N THR A 6 0.11 10.93 3.20
CA THR A 6 0.71 9.82 3.96
C THR A 6 1.42 8.83 3.03
N GLY A 7 0.98 8.75 1.76
CA GLY A 7 1.57 7.90 0.72
C GLY A 7 3.06 8.09 0.46
N THR A 8 3.64 9.26 0.78
CA THR A 8 5.08 9.55 0.55
C THR A 8 5.93 9.43 1.81
N ALA A 9 5.40 8.87 2.90
CA ALA A 9 6.17 8.67 4.13
C ALA A 9 7.36 7.72 3.88
N SER A 10 8.55 8.08 4.35
CA SER A 10 9.71 7.18 4.30
C SER A 10 9.51 5.95 5.20
N ALA A 11 10.23 4.86 4.92
CA ALA A 11 10.18 3.64 5.72
C ALA A 11 10.49 3.92 7.21
N ARG A 12 11.44 4.82 7.49
CA ARG A 12 11.77 5.26 8.86
C ARG A 12 10.60 6.01 9.52
N HIS A 13 9.91 6.88 8.77
CA HIS A 13 8.74 7.58 9.28
C HIS A 13 7.58 6.61 9.56
N VAL A 14 7.34 5.66 8.66
CA VAL A 14 6.31 4.63 8.85
C VAL A 14 6.59 3.82 10.11
N ALA A 15 7.83 3.37 10.34
CA ALA A 15 8.19 2.60 11.53
C ALA A 15 7.92 3.35 12.85
N THR A 16 8.15 4.67 12.89
CA THR A 16 7.94 5.47 14.12
C THR A 16 6.47 5.81 14.36
N ARG A 17 5.67 5.95 13.31
CA ARG A 17 4.27 6.38 13.41
C ARG A 17 3.25 5.24 13.22
N PHE A 18 3.70 4.02 12.95
CA PHE A 18 2.87 2.86 12.57
C PHE A 18 1.64 2.69 13.49
N TRP A 19 1.85 2.84 14.79
CA TRP A 19 0.79 2.68 15.78
C TRP A 19 -0.09 3.91 15.97
N GLN A 20 0.32 5.09 15.49
CA GLN A 20 -0.34 6.37 15.73
C GLN A 20 -1.26 6.82 14.58
N ASP A 21 -1.00 6.36 13.36
CA ASP A 21 -1.85 6.66 12.20
C ASP A 21 -2.14 5.37 11.43
N THR A 22 -3.41 4.96 11.40
CA THR A 22 -3.82 3.76 10.66
C THR A 22 -3.57 3.89 9.16
N ARG A 23 -3.45 5.13 8.63
CA ARG A 23 -3.27 5.37 7.20
C ARG A 23 -1.90 5.00 6.66
N ILE A 24 -0.92 4.87 7.54
CA ILE A 24 0.44 4.51 7.14
C ILE A 24 0.73 3.02 7.28
N ARG A 25 -0.17 2.26 7.93
CA ARG A 25 0.02 0.83 8.18
C ARG A 25 0.00 -0.02 6.92
N PRO A 26 -0.85 0.25 5.91
CA PRO A 26 -0.82 -0.49 4.65
C PRO A 26 0.42 -0.17 3.79
N LEU A 27 1.04 1.00 3.97
CA LEU A 27 2.09 1.48 3.06
C LEU A 27 3.28 0.51 2.87
N PRO A 28 3.84 -0.14 3.91
CA PRO A 28 4.91 -1.12 3.72
C PRO A 28 4.48 -2.29 2.83
N TYR A 29 3.22 -2.73 2.93
CA TYR A 29 2.67 -3.82 2.15
C TYR A 29 2.44 -3.39 0.71
N ASP A 30 1.72 -2.29 0.48
CA ASP A 30 1.40 -1.80 -0.86
C ASP A 30 2.65 -1.37 -1.63
N ARG A 31 3.54 -0.62 -0.96
CA ARG A 31 4.80 -0.15 -1.57
C ARG A 31 5.77 -1.29 -1.81
N GLY A 32 5.88 -2.22 -0.84
CA GLY A 32 6.69 -3.43 -0.99
C GLY A 32 6.22 -4.29 -2.16
N PHE A 33 4.90 -4.48 -2.29
CA PHE A 33 4.30 -5.18 -3.43
C PHE A 33 4.65 -4.52 -4.77
N LEU A 34 4.39 -3.21 -4.93
CA LEU A 34 4.68 -2.50 -6.18
C LEU A 34 6.19 -2.49 -6.50
N TYR A 35 7.05 -2.38 -5.47
CA TYR A 35 8.48 -2.52 -5.62
C TYR A 35 8.87 -3.90 -6.17
N PHE A 36 8.37 -4.97 -5.57
CA PHE A 36 8.70 -6.34 -5.97
C PHE A 36 8.16 -6.69 -7.36
N VAL A 37 6.99 -6.17 -7.75
CA VAL A 37 6.48 -6.27 -9.12
C VAL A 37 7.44 -5.58 -10.11
N THR A 38 7.98 -4.42 -9.74
CA THR A 38 8.95 -3.69 -10.57
C THR A 38 10.25 -4.48 -10.74
N VAL A 39 10.77 -5.06 -9.65
CA VAL A 39 11.98 -5.92 -9.68
C VAL A 39 11.76 -7.18 -10.51
N ASP A 40 10.62 -7.87 -10.34
CA ASP A 40 10.29 -9.07 -11.12
C ASP A 40 10.22 -8.77 -12.62
N ASN A 41 9.52 -7.70 -13.01
CA ASN A 41 9.44 -7.28 -14.41
C ASN A 41 10.83 -6.97 -15.00
N ALA A 42 11.66 -6.25 -14.26
CA ALA A 42 13.02 -5.92 -14.68
C ALA A 42 13.89 -7.17 -14.85
N LEU A 43 13.83 -8.13 -13.90
CA LEU A 43 14.56 -9.39 -13.97
C LEU A 43 14.14 -10.24 -15.17
N ARG A 44 12.84 -10.37 -15.40
CA ARG A 44 12.32 -11.12 -16.54
C ARG A 44 12.78 -10.50 -17.85
N LYS A 45 12.70 -9.17 -18.00
CA LYS A 45 13.16 -8.47 -19.20
C LYS A 45 14.68 -8.63 -19.42
N ALA A 46 15.49 -8.38 -18.38
CA ALA A 46 16.95 -8.47 -18.47
C ALA A 46 17.45 -9.89 -18.75
N SER A 47 16.71 -10.91 -18.32
CA SER A 47 17.08 -12.33 -18.48
C SER A 47 16.38 -13.05 -19.63
N GLY A 48 15.54 -12.38 -20.41
CA GLY A 48 14.69 -13.03 -21.42
C GLY A 48 13.76 -14.09 -20.81
N GLY A 49 13.25 -13.84 -19.61
CA GLY A 49 12.32 -14.71 -18.88
C GLY A 49 12.98 -15.81 -18.05
N ARG A 50 14.30 -15.98 -18.11
CA ARG A 50 15.01 -17.06 -17.37
C ARG A 50 15.09 -16.84 -15.86
N LYS A 51 14.98 -15.59 -15.40
CA LYS A 51 14.97 -15.22 -13.97
C LYS A 51 13.70 -14.44 -13.62
N SER A 52 13.25 -14.65 -12.39
CA SER A 52 12.14 -13.95 -11.73
C SER A 52 12.59 -13.45 -10.36
N LEU A 53 11.75 -12.70 -9.68
CA LEU A 53 11.94 -12.32 -8.27
C LEU A 53 12.25 -13.53 -7.38
N ASP A 54 11.58 -14.67 -7.60
CA ASP A 54 11.78 -15.88 -6.81
C ASP A 54 13.24 -16.33 -6.79
N HIS A 55 13.98 -16.14 -7.89
CA HIS A 55 15.40 -16.46 -7.94
C HIS A 55 16.21 -15.64 -6.92
N LEU A 56 15.87 -14.36 -6.73
CA LEU A 56 16.54 -13.53 -5.74
C LEU A 56 16.06 -13.85 -4.32
N ILE A 57 14.77 -14.16 -4.12
CA ILE A 57 14.24 -14.58 -2.81
C ILE A 57 14.88 -15.90 -2.36
N LEU A 58 14.99 -16.88 -3.25
CA LEU A 58 15.68 -18.15 -2.97
C LEU A 58 17.16 -17.91 -2.65
N ALA A 59 17.84 -16.99 -3.37
CA ALA A 59 19.22 -16.63 -3.05
C ALA A 59 19.35 -15.99 -1.65
N MET A 60 18.39 -15.16 -1.23
CA MET A 60 18.35 -14.62 0.15
C MET A 60 18.13 -15.74 1.17
N LEU A 61 17.20 -16.66 0.91
CA LEU A 61 16.93 -17.81 1.81
C LEU A 61 18.16 -18.71 1.97
N HIS A 62 18.88 -19.01 0.88
CA HIS A 62 20.13 -19.77 0.94
C HIS A 62 21.23 -19.07 1.73
N ARG A 63 21.30 -17.73 1.70
CA ARG A 63 22.25 -16.97 2.53
C ARG A 63 21.89 -17.05 4.02
N ARG A 64 20.60 -17.03 4.36
CA ARG A 64 20.11 -17.15 5.74
C ARG A 64 20.45 -18.50 6.37
N GLN A 65 20.38 -19.58 5.59
CA GLN A 65 20.73 -20.94 6.04
C GLN A 65 22.21 -21.09 6.46
N ARG A 66 23.05 -20.07 6.22
CA ARG A 66 24.46 -20.03 6.65
C ARG A 66 24.66 -19.23 7.94
N ASP A 67 23.63 -19.12 8.79
CA ASP A 67 23.60 -18.42 10.08
C ASP A 67 24.04 -16.94 10.07
N LYS A 68 23.98 -16.30 8.91
CA LYS A 68 24.22 -14.85 8.81
C LYS A 68 22.89 -14.08 8.90
N PRO A 69 22.79 -13.04 9.74
CA PRO A 69 21.67 -12.11 9.68
C PRO A 69 21.57 -11.52 8.27
N LEU A 70 20.40 -11.62 7.65
CA LEU A 70 20.15 -10.98 6.36
C LEU A 70 20.00 -9.48 6.57
N GLY A 71 20.75 -8.69 5.81
CA GLY A 71 20.66 -7.24 5.81
C GLY A 71 20.19 -6.68 4.47
N ILE A 72 19.91 -5.37 4.46
CA ILE A 72 19.60 -4.66 3.21
C ILE A 72 20.76 -4.72 2.20
N ALA A 73 22.00 -4.72 2.68
CA ALA A 73 23.19 -4.85 1.84
C ALA A 73 23.24 -6.18 1.05
N ASP A 74 22.68 -7.26 1.60
CA ASP A 74 22.57 -8.54 0.88
C ASP A 74 21.64 -8.42 -0.32
N TRP A 75 20.51 -7.75 -0.11
CA TRP A 75 19.53 -7.48 -1.14
C TRP A 75 20.08 -6.53 -2.21
N GLU A 76 20.73 -5.44 -1.81
CA GLU A 76 21.42 -4.51 -2.72
C GLU A 76 22.46 -5.22 -3.59
N ALA A 77 23.24 -6.14 -3.02
CA ALA A 77 24.21 -6.93 -3.78
C ALA A 77 23.52 -7.82 -4.84
N LEU A 78 22.37 -8.43 -4.51
CA LEU A 78 21.60 -9.20 -5.50
C LEU A 78 21.04 -8.31 -6.60
N LEU A 79 20.50 -7.13 -6.27
CA LEU A 79 20.01 -6.16 -7.25
C LEU A 79 21.13 -5.71 -8.18
N ARG A 80 22.26 -5.27 -7.62
CA ARG A 80 23.42 -4.80 -8.37
C ARG A 80 23.92 -5.86 -9.36
N ASN A 81 24.04 -7.10 -8.91
CA ASN A 81 24.54 -8.20 -9.74
C ASN A 81 23.60 -8.61 -10.88
N ASN A 82 22.28 -8.38 -10.75
CA ASN A 82 21.31 -8.82 -11.74
C ASN A 82 20.73 -7.69 -12.60
N LEU A 83 20.67 -6.46 -12.07
CA LEU A 83 19.98 -5.31 -12.67
C LEU A 83 20.83 -4.02 -12.66
N GLY A 84 22.01 -4.04 -12.04
CA GLY A 84 22.92 -2.88 -11.96
C GLY A 84 22.56 -1.86 -10.89
N GLU A 85 23.33 -0.78 -10.83
CA GLU A 85 23.22 0.26 -9.78
C GLU A 85 21.89 1.02 -9.80
N ASP A 86 21.20 1.09 -10.95
CA ASP A 86 19.91 1.77 -11.01
C ASP A 86 18.85 1.08 -10.15
N ALA A 87 18.84 -0.26 -10.10
CA ALA A 87 17.92 -1.01 -9.24
C ALA A 87 18.17 -0.73 -7.74
N VAL A 88 19.43 -0.53 -7.36
CA VAL A 88 19.80 -0.13 -5.99
C VAL A 88 19.30 1.28 -5.70
N ARG A 89 19.48 2.23 -6.62
CA ARG A 89 18.92 3.59 -6.47
C ARG A 89 17.40 3.58 -6.31
N GLN A 90 16.69 2.76 -7.09
CA GLN A 90 15.23 2.63 -7.00
C GLN A 90 14.78 2.04 -5.65
N LEU A 91 15.53 1.08 -5.10
CA LEU A 91 15.29 0.58 -3.73
C LEU A 91 15.37 1.71 -2.71
N HIS A 92 16.44 2.52 -2.73
CA HIS A 92 16.59 3.64 -1.80
C HIS A 92 15.51 4.69 -1.97
N ALA A 93 15.17 5.07 -3.21
CA ALA A 93 14.09 6.01 -3.48
C ALA A 93 12.76 5.51 -2.87
N MET A 94 12.46 4.22 -3.01
CA MET A 94 11.27 3.59 -2.43
C MET A 94 11.28 3.64 -0.89
N LEU A 95 12.42 3.34 -0.27
CA LEU A 95 12.61 3.44 1.18
C LEU A 95 12.50 4.88 1.68
N ASP A 96 12.90 5.86 0.87
CA ASP A 96 12.80 7.28 1.19
C ASP A 96 11.40 7.86 0.98
N GLY A 97 10.47 7.10 0.39
CA GLY A 97 9.06 7.48 0.28
C GLY A 97 8.52 7.55 -1.14
N ALA A 98 9.36 7.37 -2.16
CA ALA A 98 8.89 7.32 -3.54
C ALA A 98 7.94 6.12 -3.74
N ALA A 99 6.84 6.34 -4.45
CA ALA A 99 5.95 5.26 -4.85
C ALA A 99 6.53 4.55 -6.08
N PRO A 100 6.91 3.26 -5.99
CA PRO A 100 7.29 2.49 -7.17
C PRO A 100 6.12 2.48 -8.16
N LEU A 101 6.43 2.70 -9.43
CA LEU A 101 5.45 2.66 -10.50
C LEU A 101 5.83 1.55 -11.48
N PRO A 102 5.28 0.34 -11.32
CA PRO A 102 5.55 -0.76 -12.22
C PRO A 102 5.24 -0.40 -13.68
N ALA A 103 5.98 -0.98 -14.62
CA ALA A 103 5.71 -0.84 -16.05
C ALA A 103 4.26 -1.22 -16.40
N SER A 104 3.75 -0.70 -17.52
CA SER A 104 2.36 -0.96 -17.93
C SER A 104 2.07 -2.46 -18.09
N ASP A 105 3.07 -3.20 -18.59
CA ASP A 105 3.07 -4.64 -18.81
C ASP A 105 3.65 -5.45 -17.63
N ALA A 106 3.78 -4.85 -16.44
CA ALA A 106 4.46 -5.50 -15.32
C ALA A 106 3.74 -6.76 -14.81
N PHE A 107 2.42 -6.84 -15.00
CA PHE A 107 1.62 -8.03 -14.70
C PHE A 107 1.47 -8.97 -15.91
N GLY A 108 2.36 -8.86 -16.89
CA GLY A 108 2.37 -9.68 -18.09
C GLY A 108 1.67 -9.04 -19.29
N PRO A 109 1.72 -9.69 -20.46
CA PRO A 109 1.30 -9.10 -21.74
C PRO A 109 -0.21 -8.81 -21.79
N CYS A 110 -1.00 -9.51 -20.97
CA CYS A 110 -2.46 -9.39 -20.93
C CYS A 110 -2.96 -8.26 -20.05
N PHE A 111 -2.08 -7.58 -19.32
CA PHE A 111 -2.46 -6.45 -18.48
C PHE A 111 -1.86 -5.17 -19.01
N GLU A 112 -2.57 -4.08 -18.77
CA GLU A 112 -2.11 -2.73 -19.02
C GLU A 112 -2.39 -1.85 -17.80
N ARG A 113 -1.49 -0.91 -17.55
CA ARG A 113 -1.72 0.15 -16.58
C ARG A 113 -2.64 1.20 -17.18
N ILE A 114 -3.65 1.56 -16.41
CA ILE A 114 -4.58 2.65 -16.71
C ILE A 114 -4.58 3.64 -15.55
N SER A 115 -5.04 4.86 -15.82
CA SER A 115 -5.40 5.81 -14.76
C SER A 115 -6.92 5.81 -14.60
N GLN A 116 -7.40 5.69 -13.37
CA GLN A 116 -8.81 5.80 -13.03
C GLN A 116 -9.00 6.80 -11.88
N PRO A 117 -10.05 7.63 -11.93
CA PRO A 117 -10.38 8.50 -10.80
C PRO A 117 -10.84 7.65 -9.62
N MET A 118 -10.21 7.84 -8.47
CA MET A 118 -10.61 7.21 -7.21
C MET A 118 -10.67 8.27 -6.11
N ARG A 119 -11.53 8.05 -5.11
CA ARG A 119 -11.65 8.96 -3.98
C ARG A 119 -10.67 8.56 -2.88
N ARG A 120 -9.93 9.54 -2.38
CA ARG A 120 -8.97 9.33 -1.30
C ARG A 120 -9.71 8.94 -0.02
N TYR A 121 -9.16 7.99 0.71
CA TYR A 121 -9.64 7.70 2.05
C TYR A 121 -9.46 8.93 2.96
N GLU A 122 -10.55 9.38 3.57
CA GLU A 122 -10.59 10.50 4.51
C GLU A 122 -11.47 10.10 5.70
N LEU A 123 -10.84 9.82 6.84
CA LEU A 123 -11.54 9.53 8.10
C LEU A 123 -12.42 10.70 8.54
N GLY A 124 -11.99 11.93 8.29
CA GLY A 124 -12.74 13.15 8.63
C GLY A 124 -12.41 13.72 10.01
N PHE A 125 -11.55 13.10 10.82
CA PHE A 125 -11.02 13.61 12.08
C PHE A 125 -9.62 13.02 12.36
N ALA A 126 -8.99 13.37 13.48
CA ALA A 126 -7.63 12.91 13.82
C ALA A 126 -7.54 11.36 13.92
N PRO A 127 -6.69 10.68 13.10
CA PRO A 127 -6.54 9.22 13.15
C PRO A 127 -6.04 8.68 14.50
N ALA A 128 -5.21 9.45 15.21
CA ALA A 128 -4.64 9.05 16.51
C ALA A 128 -5.70 8.70 17.55
N VAL A 129 -6.88 9.36 17.48
CA VAL A 129 -8.05 9.07 18.32
C VAL A 129 -8.37 7.58 18.36
N LEU A 130 -8.25 6.89 17.21
CA LEU A 130 -8.62 5.49 17.06
C LEU A 130 -7.68 4.52 17.80
N THR A 131 -6.61 5.04 18.40
CA THR A 131 -5.59 4.25 19.10
C THR A 131 -5.46 4.61 20.59
N GLU A 132 -6.16 5.65 21.03
CA GLU A 132 -6.14 6.16 22.40
C GLU A 132 -7.19 5.52 23.31
N SER A 133 -7.09 5.75 24.62
CA SER A 133 -8.10 5.34 25.59
C SER A 133 -8.27 6.47 26.63
N PRO A 134 -9.42 7.14 26.72
CA PRO A 134 -10.62 6.98 25.86
C PRO A 134 -10.42 7.52 24.44
N ARG A 135 -11.27 7.09 23.50
CA ARG A 135 -11.22 7.50 22.07
C ARG A 135 -12.11 8.70 21.82
N ILE A 136 -11.64 9.89 22.18
CA ILE A 136 -12.44 11.12 22.04
C ILE A 136 -12.16 11.79 20.69
N VAL A 137 -13.20 11.92 19.86
CA VAL A 137 -13.12 12.59 18.56
C VAL A 137 -12.64 14.02 18.75
N ARG A 138 -11.62 14.40 17.99
CA ARG A 138 -11.08 15.75 17.91
C ARG A 138 -10.54 16.04 16.51
N ASP A 139 -10.29 17.31 16.24
CA ASP A 139 -9.82 17.80 14.94
C ASP A 139 -10.72 17.36 13.78
N LEU A 140 -12.05 17.35 13.99
CA LEU A 140 -13.04 17.11 12.95
C LEU A 140 -12.83 18.09 11.80
N ILE A 141 -12.68 17.54 10.58
CA ILE A 141 -12.47 18.29 9.35
C ILE A 141 -13.81 18.87 8.90
N PRO A 142 -13.95 20.21 8.81
CA PRO A 142 -15.18 20.83 8.34
C PRO A 142 -15.55 20.38 6.92
N GLY A 143 -16.83 20.05 6.70
CA GLY A 143 -17.33 19.62 5.39
C GLY A 143 -16.95 18.20 4.96
N SER A 144 -16.16 17.48 5.76
CA SER A 144 -15.85 16.06 5.54
C SER A 144 -17.09 15.17 5.57
N ALA A 145 -16.96 13.93 5.09
CA ALA A 145 -18.03 12.95 5.16
C ALA A 145 -18.46 12.66 6.61
N ALA A 146 -17.52 12.63 7.55
CA ALA A 146 -17.81 12.45 8.98
C ALA A 146 -18.63 13.62 9.54
N ALA A 147 -18.24 14.87 9.25
CA ALA A 147 -18.95 16.05 9.70
C ALA A 147 -20.38 16.10 9.14
N LYS A 148 -20.55 15.79 7.84
CA LYS A 148 -21.87 15.72 7.18
C LYS A 148 -22.76 14.62 7.75
N ALA A 149 -22.17 13.52 8.20
CA ALA A 149 -22.87 12.41 8.84
C ALA A 149 -23.23 12.69 10.31
N GLY A 150 -22.79 13.82 10.87
CA GLY A 150 -23.15 14.27 12.22
C GLY A 150 -22.16 13.89 13.32
N VAL A 151 -20.94 13.44 12.97
CA VAL A 151 -19.85 13.27 13.95
C VAL A 151 -19.45 14.63 14.51
N GLN A 152 -19.16 14.71 15.81
CA GLN A 152 -18.78 15.94 16.49
C GLN A 152 -17.50 15.75 17.31
N ASN A 153 -16.74 16.84 17.50
CA ASN A 153 -15.67 16.85 18.49
C ASN A 153 -16.26 16.62 19.88
N GLY A 154 -15.61 15.78 20.69
CA GLY A 154 -16.10 15.37 22.01
C GLY A 154 -16.87 14.06 22.02
N ASP A 155 -17.32 13.54 20.87
CA ASP A 155 -17.91 12.20 20.80
C ASP A 155 -16.89 11.14 21.24
N GLU A 156 -17.29 10.23 22.13
CA GLU A 156 -16.47 9.09 22.51
C GLU A 156 -16.76 7.88 21.61
N ILE A 157 -15.74 7.33 20.95
CA ILE A 157 -15.84 6.09 20.18
C ILE A 157 -15.73 4.89 21.13
N THR A 158 -16.86 4.22 21.36
CA THR A 158 -16.98 3.15 22.36
C THR A 158 -16.54 1.78 21.86
N ARG A 159 -16.36 1.60 20.54
CA ARG A 159 -15.88 0.35 19.94
C ARG A 159 -14.73 0.57 18.97
N PRO A 160 -13.69 -0.27 18.99
CA PRO A 160 -12.64 -0.25 17.98
C PRO A 160 -13.22 -0.40 16.57
N VAL A 161 -12.64 0.30 15.60
CA VAL A 161 -13.03 0.25 14.18
C VAL A 161 -11.82 -0.10 13.33
N GLY A 162 -11.89 -1.23 12.63
CA GLY A 162 -10.85 -1.65 11.68
C GLY A 162 -10.76 -0.68 10.51
N GLN A 163 -9.55 -0.19 10.22
CA GLN A 163 -9.33 0.80 9.14
C GLN A 163 -8.58 0.24 7.94
N ASP A 164 -7.72 -0.76 8.15
CA ASP A 164 -6.71 -1.15 7.16
C ASP A 164 -7.35 -1.59 5.83
N GLN A 165 -8.34 -2.49 5.89
CA GLN A 165 -9.11 -2.91 4.70
C GLN A 165 -9.96 -1.77 4.11
N LEU A 166 -10.64 -1.00 4.98
CA LEU A 166 -11.57 0.05 4.57
C LEU A 166 -10.91 1.18 3.75
N GLN A 167 -9.59 1.34 3.88
CA GLN A 167 -8.82 2.32 3.10
C GLN A 167 -8.77 1.99 1.60
N GLY A 168 -8.78 0.70 1.22
CA GLY A 168 -8.75 0.27 -0.18
C GLY A 168 -10.13 0.19 -0.85
N GLU A 169 -11.20 0.05 -0.08
CA GLU A 169 -12.55 -0.25 -0.61
C GLU A 169 -13.35 0.98 -1.01
N GLN A 170 -13.37 1.43 -2.26
CA GLN A 170 -13.99 2.71 -2.65
C GLN A 170 -15.43 2.95 -2.13
N ASP A 171 -16.26 1.91 -2.01
CA ASP A 171 -17.63 1.98 -1.50
C ASP A 171 -17.80 1.59 -0.02
N GLY A 172 -16.72 1.25 0.68
CA GLY A 172 -16.74 0.82 2.07
C GLY A 172 -17.36 1.85 3.01
N ILE A 173 -18.10 1.36 4.01
CA ILE A 173 -18.83 2.16 5.00
C ILE A 173 -18.15 2.03 6.36
N LEU A 174 -17.81 3.15 6.97
CA LEU A 174 -17.39 3.22 8.36
C LEU A 174 -18.60 3.41 9.26
N THR A 175 -18.78 2.53 10.25
CA THR A 175 -19.79 2.68 11.29
C THR A 175 -19.12 2.94 12.63
N LEU A 176 -19.44 4.07 13.24
CA LEU A 176 -18.97 4.48 14.56
C LEU A 176 -20.06 4.23 15.60
N GLN A 177 -19.69 3.58 16.69
CA GLN A 177 -20.49 3.51 17.91
C GLN A 177 -19.99 4.59 18.86
N LEU A 178 -20.84 5.58 19.13
CA LEU A 178 -20.47 6.82 19.79
C LEU A 178 -21.25 7.02 21.08
N LEU A 179 -20.68 7.78 22.01
CA LEU A 179 -21.36 8.36 23.16
C LEU A 179 -21.25 9.89 23.05
N ARG A 180 -22.39 10.57 23.10
CA ARG A 180 -22.47 12.04 23.15
C ARG A 180 -23.29 12.45 24.36
N ASP A 181 -22.68 13.21 25.26
CA ASP A 181 -23.32 13.65 26.50
C ASP A 181 -23.97 12.48 27.29
N GLY A 182 -23.28 11.33 27.32
CA GLY A 182 -23.76 10.10 27.97
C GLY A 182 -24.84 9.32 27.21
N LYS A 183 -25.24 9.75 26.01
CA LYS A 183 -26.25 9.07 25.19
C LYS A 183 -25.60 8.30 24.04
N PRO A 184 -25.92 7.00 23.84
CA PRO A 184 -25.37 6.23 22.75
C PRO A 184 -25.96 6.67 21.41
N LEU A 185 -25.13 6.72 20.38
CA LEU A 185 -25.57 6.95 19.00
C LEU A 185 -24.69 6.20 18.01
N THR A 186 -25.26 5.84 16.87
CA THR A 186 -24.54 5.15 15.79
C THR A 186 -24.53 6.05 14.56
N ILE A 187 -23.35 6.26 13.97
CA ILE A 187 -23.19 7.04 12.74
C ILE A 187 -22.45 6.20 11.70
N SER A 188 -22.98 6.15 10.48
CA SER A 188 -22.35 5.47 9.34
C SER A 188 -22.12 6.41 8.17
N TYR A 189 -20.95 6.32 7.54
CA TYR A 189 -20.61 7.12 6.36
C TYR A 189 -19.53 6.46 5.51
N LYS A 190 -19.42 6.88 4.24
CA LYS A 190 -18.30 6.50 3.36
C LYS A 190 -17.12 7.47 3.62
N PRO A 191 -15.97 7.03 4.17
CA PRO A 191 -14.86 7.92 4.52
C PRO A 191 -14.06 8.32 3.28
N ARG A 192 -14.67 9.10 2.38
CA ARG A 192 -14.12 9.46 1.07
C ARG A 192 -14.04 10.98 0.92
N GLY A 193 -12.84 11.46 0.62
CA GLY A 193 -12.54 12.87 0.37
C GLY A 193 -12.52 13.21 -1.11
N GLU A 194 -11.49 13.94 -1.52
CA GLU A 194 -11.21 14.36 -2.90
C GLU A 194 -11.03 13.18 -3.87
N THR A 195 -11.30 13.45 -5.15
CA THR A 195 -11.03 12.51 -6.25
C THR A 195 -9.63 12.78 -6.81
N VAL A 196 -8.83 11.73 -6.95
CA VAL A 196 -7.47 11.79 -7.49
C VAL A 196 -7.28 10.76 -8.61
N PRO A 197 -6.40 11.02 -9.60
CA PRO A 197 -6.01 10.00 -10.55
C PRO A 197 -5.19 8.92 -9.85
N THR A 198 -5.58 7.66 -10.04
CA THR A 198 -4.94 6.50 -9.42
C THR A 198 -4.58 5.47 -10.47
N TRP A 199 -3.38 4.88 -10.35
CA TRP A 199 -2.95 3.80 -11.23
C TRP A 199 -3.67 2.50 -10.89
N GLN A 200 -4.18 1.84 -11.91
CA GLN A 200 -4.80 0.52 -11.84
C GLN A 200 -4.27 -0.35 -12.97
N TRP A 201 -4.36 -1.66 -12.83
CA TRP A 201 -4.07 -2.59 -13.92
C TRP A 201 -5.34 -3.35 -14.27
N ARG A 202 -5.65 -3.39 -15.56
CA ARG A 202 -6.78 -4.14 -16.09
C ARG A 202 -6.32 -5.14 -17.13
N ARG A 203 -7.12 -6.19 -17.32
CA ARG A 203 -6.95 -7.11 -18.44
C ARG A 203 -7.24 -6.35 -19.74
N LYS A 204 -6.35 -6.48 -20.73
CA LYS A 204 -6.55 -5.98 -22.09
C LYS A 204 -7.73 -6.71 -22.74
N GLN A 205 -8.57 -5.96 -23.45
CA GLN A 205 -9.64 -6.54 -24.25
C GLN A 205 -9.06 -7.23 -25.48
N GLY A 206 -9.68 -8.33 -25.92
CA GLY A 206 -9.29 -9.05 -27.14
C GLY A 206 -8.04 -9.92 -27.06
N VAL A 207 -7.34 -9.99 -25.91
CA VAL A 207 -6.20 -10.89 -25.73
C VAL A 207 -6.69 -12.28 -25.28
N ALA A 208 -6.29 -13.31 -26.04
CA ALA A 208 -6.62 -14.71 -25.73
C ALA A 208 -5.92 -15.17 -24.45
N GLU A 209 -6.58 -16.03 -23.67
CA GLU A 209 -6.04 -16.55 -22.40
C GLU A 209 -4.73 -17.32 -22.59
N ALA A 210 -4.59 -18.05 -23.69
CA ALA A 210 -3.37 -18.78 -24.04
C ALA A 210 -2.13 -17.87 -24.17
N THR A 211 -2.32 -16.58 -24.48
CA THR A 211 -1.23 -15.58 -24.54
C THR A 211 -0.85 -15.06 -23.14
N CYS A 212 -1.69 -15.28 -22.13
CA CYS A 212 -1.49 -14.81 -20.77
C CYS A 212 -0.74 -15.81 -19.89
N SER A 213 -0.72 -17.08 -20.28
CA SER A 213 0.02 -18.12 -19.57
C SER A 213 1.52 -17.85 -19.64
N LEU A 214 2.20 -17.98 -18.51
CA LEU A 214 3.66 -18.09 -18.53
C LEU A 214 4.02 -19.29 -19.43
N PRO A 215 5.02 -19.18 -20.32
CA PRO A 215 5.49 -20.34 -21.06
C PRO A 215 5.87 -21.40 -20.02
N ALA A 216 5.38 -22.63 -20.20
CA ALA A 216 5.73 -23.73 -19.33
C ALA A 216 7.27 -23.76 -19.23
N THR A 217 7.79 -23.50 -18.04
CA THR A 217 9.22 -23.68 -17.77
C THR A 217 9.54 -25.12 -18.14
N ALA A 218 10.36 -25.29 -19.19
CA ALA A 218 10.99 -26.57 -19.47
C ALA A 218 11.58 -27.07 -18.14
N GLN A 219 11.15 -28.25 -17.71
CA GLN A 219 11.62 -28.90 -16.50
C GLN A 219 13.14 -28.82 -16.47
N ALA A 220 13.69 -28.13 -15.47
CA ALA A 220 15.11 -28.18 -15.20
C ALA A 220 15.42 -29.64 -14.82
N GLN A 221 16.17 -30.31 -15.71
CA GLN A 221 16.86 -31.57 -15.41
C GLN A 221 18.05 -31.28 -14.50
#